data_AF-A0A1F7LKB1-F1
#
_entry.id   AF-A0A1F7LKB1-F1
#
_cell.length_a   1.000
_cell.length_b   1.000
_cell.length_c   1.000
_cell.angle_alpha   90.00
_cell.angle_beta   90.00
_cell.angle_gamma   90.00
#
_symmetry.space_group_name_H-M   'P 1'
#
loop_
_entity.id
_entity.type
_entity.pdbx_description
1 polymer ?
#
loop_
_entity_poly.entity_id
_entity_poly.type
_entity_poly.pdbx_seq_one_letter_code
_entity_poly.pdbx_strand_id
1 'polypeptide(L)' 'MEIEVLIDPGGRIQNVEVSSSSSHALLDEAAVDTVRQMAPVPMPETLPARPLRVKLPLVFELR' A
#
# COMPACT_ATOMS: atom_id res chain seq x y z
N MET A 1 -4.93 -9.14 5.89
CA MET A 1 -3.46 -9.06 5.73
C MET A 1 -3.04 -7.61 5.91
N GLU A 2 -1.77 -7.36 6.17
CA GLU A 2 -1.25 -5.99 6.29
C GLU A 2 -0.10 -5.75 5.34
N ILE A 3 -0.11 -4.58 4.73
CA ILE A 3 0.96 -4.10 3.85
C ILE A 3 1.47 -2.77 4.39
N GLU A 4 2.79 -2.64 4.47
CA GLU A 4 3.45 -1.39 4.72
C GLU A 4 3.84 -0.73 3.39
N VAL A 5 3.48 0.54 3.23
CA VAL A 5 3.80 1.31 2.03
C VAL A 5 4.60 2.55 2.38
N LEU A 6 5.53 2.90 1.49
CA LEU A 6 6.18 4.20 1.49
C LEU A 6 5.53 5.06 0.42
N ILE A 7 4.96 6.20 0.80
CA ILE A 7 4.29 7.12 -0.11
C ILE A 7 5.06 8.43 -0.14
N ASP A 8 5.34 8.94 -1.34
CA ASP A 8 5.96 10.26 -1.49
C ASP A 8 4.96 11.41 -1.23
N PRO A 9 5.44 12.66 -1.11
CA PRO A 9 4.55 13.82 -0.91
C PRO A 9 3.52 14.05 -2.03
N GLY A 10 3.76 13.52 -3.23
CA GLY A 10 2.84 13.58 -4.37
C GLY A 10 1.82 12.44 -4.37
N GLY A 11 1.81 11.60 -3.34
CA GLY A 11 0.89 10.48 -3.22
C GLY A 11 1.29 9.22 -3.98
N ARG A 12 2.50 9.18 -4.57
CA ARG A 12 2.98 8.01 -5.33
C ARG A 12 3.55 6.97 -4.37
N ILE A 13 3.22 5.71 -4.62
CA ILE A 13 3.77 4.59 -3.85
C ILE A 13 5.17 4.28 -4.37
N GLN A 14 6.14 4.35 -3.46
CA GLN A 14 7.57 4.16 -3.73
C GLN A 14 8.05 2.77 -3.31
N ASN A 15 7.47 2.20 -2.25
CA ASN A 15 7.80 0.85 -1.78
C ASN A 15 6.56 0.18 -1.19
N VAL A 16 6.51 -1.15 -1.28
CA VAL A 16 5.41 -2.01 -0.83
C VAL A 16 6.00 -3.28 -0.21
N GLU A 17 5.69 -3.53 1.06
CA GLU A 17 6.17 -4.69 1.81
C GLU A 17 5.01 -5.36 2.55
N VAL A 18 4.97 -6.69 2.55
CA VAL A 18 3.97 -7.45 3.32
C VAL A 18 4.41 -7.47 4.78
N SER A 19 3.67 -6.79 5.65
CA SER A 19 3.95 -6.76 7.10
C SER A 19 3.23 -7.90 7.85
N SER A 20 2.14 -8.42 7.31
CA SER A 20 1.44 -9.61 7.81
C SER A 20 0.77 -10.36 6.65
N SER A 21 1.19 -11.61 6.41
CA SER A 21 0.72 -12.46 5.30
C SER A 21 -0.74 -12.90 5.46
N SER A 22 -1.44 -13.10 4.34
CA SER A 22 -2.78 -13.70 4.30
C SER A 22 -2.81 -15.22 4.48
N SER A 23 -1.66 -15.87 4.69
CA SER A 23 -1.48 -17.34 4.62
C SER A 23 -1.68 -17.95 3.22
N HIS A 24 -1.89 -17.12 2.20
CA HIS A 24 -2.06 -17.53 0.81
C HIS A 24 -1.12 -16.72 -0.09
N ALA A 25 -0.05 -17.35 -0.58
CA ALA A 25 0.98 -16.66 -1.36
C ALA A 25 0.43 -15.93 -2.59
N LEU A 26 -0.55 -16.54 -3.29
CA LEU A 26 -1.19 -15.94 -4.46
C LEU A 26 -1.98 -14.66 -4.12
N LEU A 27 -2.63 -14.61 -2.96
CA LEU A 27 -3.32 -13.40 -2.51
C LEU A 27 -2.32 -12.31 -2.11
N ASP A 28 -1.22 -12.70 -1.46
CA ASP A 28 -0.17 -11.75 -1.07
C ASP A 28 0.47 -11.10 -2.31
N GLU A 29 0.76 -11.89 -3.34
CA GLU A 29 1.31 -11.41 -4.63
C GLU A 29 0.32 -10.47 -5.33
N ALA A 30 -0.94 -10.89 -5.49
CA ALA A 30 -1.99 -10.06 -6.09
C ALA A 30 -2.19 -8.74 -5.32
N ALA A 31 -2.07 -8.77 -3.99
CA ALA A 31 -2.17 -7.60 -3.15
C ALA A 31 -1.04 -6.61 -3.38
N VAL A 32 0.21 -7.09 -3.40
CA VAL A 32 1.38 -6.26 -3.69
C VAL A 32 1.25 -5.63 -5.08
N ASP A 33 0.86 -6.39 -6.09
CA ASP A 33 0.69 -5.89 -7.44
C ASP A 33 -0.43 -4.85 -7.55
N THR A 34 -1.55 -5.08 -6.88
CA THR A 34 -2.66 -4.12 -6.83
C THR A 34 -2.20 -2.79 -6.24
N VAL A 35 -1.51 -2.83 -5.10
CA VAL A 35 -1.00 -1.63 -4.41
C VAL A 35 0.02 -0.90 -5.28
N ARG A 36 0.92 -1.62 -5.96
CA ARG A 36 1.92 -1.02 -6.87
C ARG A 36 1.29 -0.30 -8.07
N GLN A 37 0.14 -0.76 -8.53
CA GLN A 37 -0.56 -0.19 -9.69
C GLN A 37 -1.52 0.95 -9.32
N MET A 38 -1.66 1.28 -8.02
CA MET A 38 -2.55 2.35 -7.60
C MET A 38 -2.09 3.69 -8.17
N ALA A 39 -3.05 4.44 -8.69
CA ALA A 39 -2.83 5.84 -9.04
C ALA A 39 -2.41 6.63 -7.79
N PRO A 40 -1.61 7.70 -7.96
CA PRO A 40 -1.23 8.55 -6.84
C PRO A 40 -2.46 9.06 -6.10
N VAL A 41 -2.47 8.93 -4.78
CA VAL A 41 -3.59 9.36 -3.95
C VAL A 41 -3.38 10.84 -3.59
N PRO A 42 -4.38 11.73 -3.79
CA PRO A 42 -4.22 13.14 -3.45
C PRO A 42 -3.88 13.28 -1.96
N MET A 43 -2.72 13.87 -1.68
CA MET A 43 -2.27 14.13 -0.32
C MET A 43 -2.82 15.47 0.18
N PRO A 44 -3.33 15.54 1.42
CA PRO A 44 -3.68 16.80 2.05
C PRO A 44 -2.53 17.80 2.01
N GLU A 45 -2.80 19.06 1.69
CA GLU A 45 -1.77 20.12 1.67
C GLU A 45 -1.18 20.40 3.07
N THR A 46 -1.91 20.01 4.13
CA THR A 46 -1.46 20.13 5.52
C THR A 46 -0.42 19.08 5.92
N LEU A 47 -0.20 18.06 5.08
CA LEU A 47 0.78 17.01 5.34
C LEU A 47 2.18 17.54 4.98
N PRO A 48 3.19 17.39 5.86
CA PRO A 48 4.55 17.78 5.54
C PRO A 48 5.06 17.05 4.30
N ALA A 49 5.80 17.76 3.44
CA ALA A 49 6.37 17.23 2.21
C ALA A 49 7.56 16.27 2.46
N ARG A 50 7.28 15.14 3.11
CA ARG A 50 8.22 14.05 3.38
C ARG A 50 7.55 12.70 3.09
N PRO A 51 8.33 11.66 2.76
CA PRO A 51 7.78 10.32 2.61
C PRO A 51 7.05 9.85 3.86
N LEU A 52 5.89 9.22 3.66
CA LEU A 52 5.04 8.67 4.71
C LEU A 52 5.13 7.14 4.69
N ARG A 53 5.37 6.56 5.86
CA ARG A 53 5.26 5.12 6.06
C ARG A 53 3.91 4.81 6.67
N VAL A 54 3.08 4.07 5.94
CA VAL A 54 1.70 3.79 6.31
C VAL A 54 1.46 2.30 6.31
N LYS A 55 0.75 1.80 7.33
CA LYS A 55 0.23 0.45 7.37
C LYS A 55 -1.19 0.44 6.86
N LEU A 56 -1.43 -0.32 5.81
CA LEU A 56 -2.73 -0.46 5.18
C LEU A 56 -3.30 -1.84 5.53
N PRO A 57 -4.49 -1.91 6.17
CA PRO A 57 -5.21 -3.16 6.30
C PRO A 57 -5.86 -3.50 4.95
N LEU A 58 -5.52 -4.66 4.38
CA LEU A 58 -6.15 -5.15 3.14
C LEU A 58 -7.05 -6.35 3.44
N VAL A 59 -8.26 -6.27 2.88
CA VAL A 59 -9.28 -7.33 2.90
C VAL A 59 -9.57 -7.70 1.45
N PHE A 60 -9.42 -8.99 1.12
CA PHE A 60 -9.78 -9.56 -0.17
C PHE A 60 -11.03 -10.42 -0.02
N GLU A 61 -11.95 -10.29 -0.97
CA GLU A 61 -13.10 -11.18 -1.12
C GLU A 61 -12.91 -12.00 -2.39
N LEU A 62 -12.87 -13.32 -2.25
CA LEU A 62 -12.97 -14.23 -3.40
C LEU A 62 -14.44 -14.29 -3.83
N ARG A 63 -14.69 -14.02 -5.11
CA ARG A 63 -16.01 -14.15 -5.74
C ARG A 63 -15.99 -15.22 -6.82
#